data_AF-A0A176TCG1-F1
#
_entry.id   AF-A0A176TCG1-F1
#
_cell.length_a   1.000
_cell.length_b   1.000
_cell.length_c   1.000
_cell.angle_alpha   90.00
_cell.angle_beta   90.00
_cell.angle_gamma   90.00
#
_symmetry.space_group_name_H-M   'P 1'
#
loop_
_entity.id
_entity.type
_entity.pdbx_description
1 polymer ?
#
loop_
_entity_poly.entity_id
_entity_poly.type
_entity_poly.pdbx_seq_one_letter_code
_entity_poly.pdbx_strand_id
1 'polypeptide(L)'
;MKNLKYLIAFVVLLTACSTTPEKYKGLNDGVYAEILTNKGEILVELYAEDVPMTVANFVSLVEGTNSKLVDSLKGKNFYEGIIFHRVVDNFVIQGGGFTANGRKDAGYVFGDEFPKSEDGDLMYRHDDKGILSMANSGPTTNNTQFFITHKPIPHLDGKHAVFGKTIINALQLKELKSKIKDSLQLHKAIDSTRMAVVNSIVQKDTILSVKILKLGAEASSFNASEVFDTQLGDFENLEKGKKKAEEEVEKARYANYLVEKAAFLAEMDEAKAEKTSSGLRILKLKKTSGKKIVDNKPLSINYTLYTADGKKIQSTAETSGAPFVCQLDDAQRPMIAGFKEGVLTMNEGEKVRLFIPYYLGYGEEKYGPFPAKSDLVFEVEVLKIGK
;
A
#
# COMPACT_ATOMS: atom_id res chain seq x y z
N MET A 1 69.40 9.53 -45.62
CA MET A 1 68.93 8.37 -44.82
C MET A 1 68.08 8.86 -43.66
N LYS A 2 66.75 8.74 -43.76
CA LYS A 2 65.82 8.49 -42.64
C LYS A 2 64.40 8.40 -43.22
N ASN A 3 63.95 7.16 -43.37
CA ASN A 3 62.62 6.79 -43.83
C ASN A 3 61.62 7.07 -42.70
N LEU A 4 60.66 7.97 -42.91
CA LEU A 4 59.51 8.11 -42.01
C LEU A 4 58.32 7.40 -42.66
N LYS A 5 58.04 6.19 -42.14
CA LYS A 5 56.90 5.36 -42.51
C LYS A 5 55.62 6.00 -41.96
N TYR A 6 54.74 6.48 -42.83
CA TYR A 6 53.35 6.76 -42.45
C TYR A 6 52.55 5.48 -42.62
N LEU A 7 52.31 4.80 -41.49
CA LEU A 7 51.33 3.72 -41.39
C LEU A 7 49.97 4.37 -41.12
N ILE A 8 49.17 4.58 -42.16
CA ILE A 8 47.76 4.99 -42.02
C ILE A 8 47.00 3.75 -41.53
N ALA A 9 46.78 3.67 -40.22
CA ALA A 9 45.85 2.71 -39.64
C ALA A 9 44.42 3.19 -39.94
N PHE A 10 43.80 2.57 -40.94
CA PHE A 10 42.39 2.75 -41.24
C PHE A 10 41.59 2.01 -40.15
N VAL A 11 41.27 2.72 -39.07
CA VAL A 11 40.30 2.24 -38.08
C VAL A 11 38.93 2.32 -38.75
N VAL A 12 38.50 1.21 -39.34
CA VAL A 12 37.10 1.01 -39.72
C VAL A 12 36.33 0.90 -38.42
N LEU A 13 35.80 2.04 -37.97
CA LEU A 13 34.77 2.08 -36.94
C LEU A 13 33.53 1.42 -37.56
N LEU A 14 33.39 0.09 -37.37
CA LEU A 14 32.16 -0.64 -37.60
C LEU A 14 31.13 -0.11 -36.60
N THR A 15 30.51 1.02 -36.94
CA THR A 15 29.22 1.41 -36.39
C THR A 15 28.25 0.33 -36.87
N ALA A 16 28.07 -0.70 -36.04
CA ALA A 16 26.92 -1.58 -36.15
C ALA A 16 25.69 -0.69 -35.90
N CYS A 17 25.23 -0.04 -36.96
CA CYS A 17 23.94 0.61 -37.00
C CYS A 17 22.94 -0.54 -36.90
N SER A 18 22.56 -0.88 -35.66
CA SER A 18 21.47 -1.78 -35.38
C SER A 18 20.21 -1.14 -35.93
N THR A 19 19.93 -1.40 -37.21
CA THR A 19 18.76 -0.84 -37.86
C THR A 19 17.52 -1.29 -37.10
N THR A 20 16.77 -0.32 -36.56
CA THR A 20 15.52 -0.57 -35.86
C THR A 20 14.61 -1.42 -36.75
N PRO A 21 14.15 -2.60 -36.29
CA PRO A 21 13.26 -3.46 -37.07
C PRO A 21 12.05 -2.68 -37.60
N GLU A 22 11.59 -3.03 -38.80
CA GLU A 22 10.53 -2.28 -39.50
C GLU A 22 9.25 -2.13 -38.67
N LYS A 23 8.90 -3.14 -37.86
CA LYS A 23 7.73 -3.07 -36.98
C LYS A 23 7.78 -1.94 -35.94
N TYR A 24 8.97 -1.49 -35.55
CA TYR A 24 9.15 -0.40 -34.57
C TYR A 24 9.45 0.95 -35.23
N LYS A 25 9.67 1.00 -36.56
CA LYS A 25 9.90 2.26 -37.26
C LYS A 25 8.66 3.14 -37.20
N GLY A 26 8.76 4.34 -36.64
CA GLY A 26 7.64 5.27 -36.52
C GLY A 26 6.91 5.22 -35.17
N LEU A 27 7.39 4.43 -34.21
CA LEU A 27 7.13 4.70 -32.80
C LEU A 27 7.87 5.97 -32.38
N ASN A 28 7.33 6.69 -31.40
CA ASN A 28 7.98 7.84 -30.81
C ASN A 28 9.20 7.40 -29.99
N ASP A 29 10.09 8.35 -29.69
CA ASP A 29 11.15 8.14 -28.71
C ASP A 29 10.54 7.76 -27.36
N GLY A 30 11.15 6.81 -26.65
CA GLY A 30 10.61 6.24 -25.41
C GLY A 30 11.07 4.82 -25.14
N VAL A 31 10.59 4.26 -24.01
CA VAL A 31 10.86 2.89 -23.58
C VAL A 31 9.61 2.04 -23.82
N TYR A 32 9.79 0.86 -24.42
CA TYR A 32 8.71 -0.07 -24.72
C TYR A 32 9.06 -1.48 -24.27
N ALA A 33 8.04 -2.30 -24.05
CA ALA A 33 8.15 -3.73 -23.80
C ALA A 33 7.31 -4.53 -24.80
N GLU A 34 7.92 -5.52 -25.42
CA GLU A 34 7.25 -6.54 -26.21
C GLU A 34 7.17 -7.82 -25.38
N ILE A 35 5.96 -8.14 -24.90
CA ILE A 35 5.68 -9.34 -24.11
C ILE A 35 5.21 -10.42 -25.08
N LEU A 36 6.08 -11.39 -25.36
CA LEU A 36 5.74 -12.54 -26.18
C LEU A 36 5.05 -13.60 -25.31
N THR A 37 3.83 -13.96 -25.66
CA THR A 37 3.05 -15.00 -24.98
C THR A 37 2.77 -16.17 -25.93
N ASN A 38 2.26 -17.28 -25.40
CA ASN A 38 1.72 -18.37 -26.22
C ASN A 38 0.42 -18.00 -26.98
N LYS A 39 -0.12 -16.79 -26.80
CA LYS A 39 -1.26 -16.23 -27.55
C LYS A 39 -0.88 -15.15 -28.56
N GLY A 40 0.39 -14.74 -28.59
CA GLY A 40 0.89 -13.68 -29.45
C GLY A 40 1.63 -12.59 -28.68
N GLU A 41 1.94 -11.52 -29.40
CA GLU A 41 2.73 -10.38 -28.90
C GLU A 41 1.82 -9.30 -28.30
N ILE A 42 2.16 -8.83 -27.09
CA ILE A 42 1.58 -7.62 -26.50
C ILE A 42 2.67 -6.55 -26.49
N LEU A 43 2.45 -5.46 -27.23
CA LEU A 43 3.35 -4.30 -27.23
C LEU A 43 2.84 -3.25 -26.25
N VAL A 44 3.73 -2.76 -25.39
CA VAL A 44 3.42 -1.79 -24.33
C VAL A 44 4.42 -0.64 -24.39
N GLU A 45 3.91 0.59 -24.30
CA GLU A 45 4.69 1.80 -23.99
C GLU A 45 4.86 1.93 -22.47
N LEU A 46 6.08 2.25 -22.02
CA LEU A 46 6.42 2.41 -20.60
C LEU A 46 6.70 3.88 -20.28
N TYR A 47 6.14 4.36 -19.17
CA TYR A 47 6.21 5.77 -18.75
C TYR A 47 7.49 6.07 -17.96
N ALA A 48 8.65 5.85 -18.59
CA ALA A 48 9.96 5.88 -17.93
C ALA A 48 10.34 7.23 -17.31
N GLU A 49 9.81 8.33 -17.86
CA GLU A 49 10.07 9.69 -17.38
C GLU A 49 9.30 9.99 -16.10
N ASP A 50 8.02 9.61 -16.05
CA ASP A 50 7.11 10.00 -14.97
C ASP A 50 7.04 9.01 -13.81
N VAL A 51 7.31 7.72 -14.07
CA VAL A 51 7.38 6.65 -13.06
C VAL A 51 8.69 5.86 -13.18
N PRO A 52 9.83 6.54 -13.03
CA PRO A 52 11.14 5.98 -13.30
C PRO A 52 11.46 4.77 -12.43
N MET A 53 11.08 4.74 -11.14
CA MET A 53 11.38 3.60 -10.26
C MET A 53 10.65 2.34 -10.73
N THR A 54 9.37 2.47 -11.08
CA THR A 54 8.50 1.35 -11.47
C THR A 54 8.92 0.79 -12.82
N VAL A 55 9.21 1.67 -13.79
CA VAL A 55 9.73 1.25 -15.10
C VAL A 55 11.12 0.67 -14.98
N ALA A 56 12.00 1.27 -14.17
CA ALA A 56 13.34 0.76 -13.91
C ALA A 56 13.31 -0.64 -13.28
N ASN A 57 12.41 -0.89 -12.31
CA ASN A 57 12.16 -2.22 -11.76
C ASN A 57 11.78 -3.21 -12.87
N PHE A 58 10.76 -2.89 -13.68
CA PHE A 58 10.30 -3.78 -14.74
C PHE A 58 11.39 -4.08 -15.77
N VAL A 59 12.07 -3.05 -16.26
CA VAL A 59 13.14 -3.18 -17.28
C VAL A 59 14.34 -3.96 -16.74
N SER A 60 14.81 -3.64 -15.52
CA SER A 60 15.95 -4.33 -14.92
C SER A 60 15.66 -5.79 -14.56
N LEU A 61 14.40 -6.14 -14.30
CA LEU A 61 13.95 -7.54 -14.17
C LEU A 61 13.96 -8.27 -15.52
N VAL A 62 13.55 -7.60 -16.61
CA VAL A 62 13.62 -8.18 -17.97
C VAL A 62 15.07 -8.38 -18.42
N GLU A 63 15.94 -7.42 -18.12
CA GLU A 63 17.37 -7.47 -18.48
C GLU A 63 18.20 -8.34 -17.50
N GLY A 64 17.65 -8.67 -16.33
CA GLY A 64 18.35 -9.41 -15.26
C GLY A 64 19.47 -8.61 -14.60
N THR A 65 19.42 -7.28 -14.69
CA THR A 65 20.46 -6.35 -14.23
C THR A 65 20.19 -5.76 -12.85
N ASN A 66 18.99 -5.93 -12.31
CA ASN A 66 18.59 -5.32 -11.04
C ASN A 66 19.51 -5.76 -9.88
N SER A 67 20.04 -4.78 -9.14
CA SER A 67 21.00 -4.99 -8.05
C SER A 67 20.47 -5.85 -6.89
N LYS A 68 19.14 -5.84 -6.69
CA LYS A 68 18.45 -6.56 -5.62
C LYS A 68 18.15 -8.02 -5.97
N LEU A 69 18.36 -8.43 -7.22
CA LEU A 69 18.18 -9.83 -7.61
C LEU A 69 19.21 -10.73 -6.94
N VAL A 70 18.74 -11.88 -6.48
CA VAL A 70 19.62 -12.99 -6.09
C VAL A 70 20.42 -13.49 -7.29
N ASP A 71 21.63 -14.01 -7.04
CA ASP A 71 22.58 -14.38 -8.10
C ASP A 71 22.03 -15.40 -9.11
N SER A 72 21.11 -16.28 -8.68
CA SER A 72 20.49 -17.28 -9.57
C SER A 72 19.59 -16.66 -10.66
N LEU A 73 19.15 -15.41 -10.49
CA LEU A 73 18.28 -14.66 -11.39
C LEU A 73 19.02 -13.60 -12.22
N LYS A 74 20.26 -13.26 -11.89
CA LYS A 74 21.04 -12.24 -12.62
C LYS A 74 21.33 -12.67 -14.07
N GLY A 75 21.28 -11.71 -14.98
CA GLY A 75 21.51 -11.90 -16.42
C GLY A 75 20.44 -12.73 -17.13
N LYS A 76 19.32 -13.02 -16.48
CA LYS A 76 18.19 -13.78 -17.04
C LYS A 76 16.95 -12.91 -17.09
N ASN A 77 16.11 -13.16 -18.10
CA ASN A 77 14.80 -12.54 -18.15
C ASN A 77 13.92 -13.09 -17.03
N PHE A 78 13.59 -12.24 -16.04
CA PHE A 78 12.77 -12.65 -14.91
C PHE A 78 11.37 -13.13 -15.34
N TYR A 79 10.80 -12.55 -16.40
CA TYR A 79 9.44 -12.84 -16.84
C TYR A 79 9.33 -14.06 -17.76
N GLU A 80 10.44 -14.63 -18.21
CA GLU A 80 10.42 -15.90 -18.95
C GLU A 80 9.84 -17.04 -18.10
N GLY A 81 8.85 -17.73 -18.65
CA GLY A 81 8.13 -18.83 -18.02
C GLY A 81 7.12 -18.41 -16.94
N ILE A 82 6.91 -17.10 -16.75
CA ILE A 82 5.86 -16.59 -15.87
C ILE A 82 4.49 -16.84 -16.51
N ILE A 83 3.52 -17.26 -15.70
CA ILE A 83 2.13 -17.44 -16.11
C ILE A 83 1.24 -16.25 -15.71
N PHE A 84 0.17 -16.06 -16.47
CA PHE A 84 -0.98 -15.28 -16.04
C PHE A 84 -1.79 -16.11 -15.04
N HIS A 85 -1.42 -16.00 -13.77
CA HIS A 85 -1.96 -16.82 -12.68
C HIS A 85 -3.37 -16.39 -12.25
N ARG A 86 -3.76 -15.13 -12.55
CA ARG A 86 -5.10 -14.61 -12.28
C ARG A 86 -5.61 -13.88 -13.52
N VAL A 87 -6.70 -14.37 -14.08
CA VAL A 87 -7.40 -13.79 -15.23
C VAL A 87 -8.86 -13.63 -14.82
N VAL A 88 -9.35 -12.39 -14.87
CA VAL A 88 -10.73 -12.06 -14.49
C VAL A 88 -11.37 -11.30 -15.63
N ASP A 89 -12.38 -11.92 -16.24
CA ASP A 89 -13.13 -11.35 -17.35
C ASP A 89 -13.66 -9.95 -17.01
N ASN A 90 -13.52 -9.03 -17.96
CA ASN A 90 -13.91 -7.62 -17.80
C ASN A 90 -13.29 -6.92 -16.58
N PHE A 91 -12.12 -7.40 -16.12
CA PHE A 91 -11.34 -6.76 -15.07
C PHE A 91 -9.88 -6.67 -15.47
N VAL A 92 -9.08 -7.73 -15.27
CA VAL A 92 -7.63 -7.70 -15.55
C VAL A 92 -7.08 -9.08 -15.91
N ILE A 93 -5.95 -9.11 -16.62
CA ILE A 93 -5.00 -10.23 -16.62
C ILE A 93 -3.82 -9.88 -15.72
N GLN A 94 -3.41 -10.79 -14.83
CA GLN A 94 -2.36 -10.55 -13.83
C GLN A 94 -1.28 -11.62 -13.91
N GLY A 95 -0.03 -11.16 -13.95
CA GLY A 95 1.18 -11.97 -14.10
C GLY A 95 2.29 -11.54 -13.14
N GLY A 96 3.50 -12.07 -13.38
CA GLY A 96 4.74 -11.63 -12.72
C GLY A 96 5.08 -12.30 -11.39
N GLY A 97 4.28 -13.25 -10.88
CA GLY A 97 4.48 -13.85 -9.55
C GLY A 97 4.57 -15.38 -9.50
N PHE A 98 4.25 -16.07 -10.61
CA PHE A 98 4.16 -17.53 -10.64
C PHE A 98 4.65 -18.08 -11.97
N THR A 99 5.28 -19.23 -11.92
CA THR A 99 5.52 -20.13 -13.06
C THR A 99 4.57 -21.32 -12.97
N ALA A 100 4.61 -22.22 -13.95
CA ALA A 100 3.90 -23.50 -13.86
C ALA A 100 4.31 -24.35 -12.63
N ASN A 101 5.52 -24.11 -12.08
CA ASN A 101 6.07 -24.87 -10.96
C ASN A 101 5.86 -24.21 -9.59
N GLY A 102 5.18 -23.06 -9.52
CA GLY A 102 4.90 -22.34 -8.27
C GLY A 102 5.37 -20.89 -8.29
N ARG A 103 5.46 -20.29 -7.09
CA ARG A 103 5.80 -18.87 -6.90
C ARG A 103 7.20 -18.55 -7.43
N LYS A 104 7.34 -17.41 -8.08
CA LYS A 104 8.61 -16.81 -8.49
C LYS A 104 8.58 -15.35 -8.04
N ASP A 105 9.47 -14.99 -7.14
CA ASP A 105 9.63 -13.62 -6.66
C ASP A 105 11.09 -13.19 -6.75
N ALA A 106 11.32 -11.87 -6.73
CA ALA A 106 12.64 -11.29 -6.78
C ALA A 106 13.27 -11.10 -5.38
N GLY A 107 12.54 -11.41 -4.30
CA GLY A 107 13.02 -11.28 -2.93
C GLY A 107 12.99 -9.88 -2.32
N TYR A 108 12.37 -8.89 -2.98
CA TYR A 108 12.24 -7.52 -2.46
C TYR A 108 10.89 -6.89 -2.79
N VAL A 109 10.60 -5.77 -2.12
CA VAL A 109 9.48 -4.87 -2.43
C VAL A 109 9.98 -3.42 -2.54
N PHE A 110 9.19 -2.55 -3.17
CA PHE A 110 9.49 -1.12 -3.30
C PHE A 110 8.21 -0.25 -3.24
N GLY A 111 8.43 1.07 -3.16
CA GLY A 111 7.39 2.09 -3.04
C GLY A 111 6.48 2.22 -4.27
N ASP A 112 5.35 2.90 -4.09
CA ASP A 112 4.46 3.28 -5.19
C ASP A 112 4.85 4.64 -5.79
N GLU A 113 4.68 4.78 -7.10
CA GLU A 113 4.77 6.08 -7.80
C GLU A 113 3.39 6.50 -8.31
N PHE A 114 2.95 7.66 -7.82
CA PHE A 114 1.68 8.28 -8.21
C PHE A 114 1.94 9.72 -8.65
N PRO A 115 2.55 9.93 -9.83
CA PRO A 115 2.88 11.26 -10.31
C PRO A 115 1.61 12.10 -10.46
N LYS A 116 1.72 13.38 -10.11
CA LYS A 116 0.63 14.33 -10.13
C LYS A 116 0.92 15.46 -11.09
N SER A 117 -0.10 15.94 -11.79
CA SER A 117 -0.03 17.15 -12.60
C SER A 117 0.20 18.38 -11.70
N GLU A 118 0.47 19.51 -12.34
CA GLU A 118 0.57 20.81 -11.65
C GLU A 118 -0.68 21.15 -10.82
N ASP A 119 -1.85 20.70 -11.27
CA ASP A 119 -3.14 20.88 -10.59
C ASP A 119 -3.35 19.91 -9.41
N GLY A 120 -2.42 18.98 -9.17
CA GLY A 120 -2.47 18.00 -8.09
C GLY A 120 -3.28 16.73 -8.40
N ASP A 121 -3.75 16.58 -9.63
CA ASP A 121 -4.47 15.40 -10.12
C ASP A 121 -3.50 14.28 -10.51
N LEU A 122 -3.91 13.02 -10.37
CA LEU A 122 -3.12 11.88 -10.83
C LEU A 122 -2.91 11.96 -12.35
N MET A 123 -1.65 11.94 -12.79
CA MET A 123 -1.30 11.92 -14.21
C MET A 123 -1.74 10.63 -14.89
N TYR A 124 -1.58 9.50 -14.20
CA TYR A 124 -1.95 8.18 -14.71
C TYR A 124 -3.03 7.53 -13.86
N ARG A 125 -4.05 7.02 -14.56
CA ARG A 125 -5.26 6.45 -13.97
C ARG A 125 -5.63 5.15 -14.68
N HIS A 126 -6.51 4.39 -14.06
CA HIS A 126 -7.09 3.20 -14.68
C HIS A 126 -8.36 3.60 -15.45
N ASP A 127 -8.25 4.54 -16.37
CA ASP A 127 -9.36 5.15 -17.11
C ASP A 127 -9.60 4.51 -18.49
N ASP A 128 -8.78 3.52 -18.86
CA ASP A 128 -8.86 2.81 -20.13
C ASP A 128 -8.60 1.29 -19.96
N LYS A 129 -8.94 0.52 -20.99
CA LYS A 129 -8.45 -0.84 -21.19
C LYS A 129 -6.99 -0.83 -21.62
N GLY A 130 -6.28 -1.91 -21.34
CA GLY A 130 -4.90 -2.09 -21.73
C GLY A 130 -3.90 -1.25 -20.95
N ILE A 131 -4.29 -0.71 -19.80
CA ILE A 131 -3.40 -0.03 -18.85
C ILE A 131 -2.57 -1.09 -18.12
N LEU A 132 -1.25 -0.93 -18.13
CA LEU A 132 -0.29 -1.75 -17.41
C LEU A 132 -0.01 -1.11 -16.03
N SER A 133 -0.22 -1.87 -14.96
CA SER A 133 -0.13 -1.36 -13.59
C SER A 133 0.39 -2.42 -12.62
N MET A 134 1.00 -1.97 -11.51
CA MET A 134 1.58 -2.84 -10.49
C MET A 134 0.51 -3.53 -9.64
N ALA A 135 0.64 -4.83 -9.43
CA ALA A 135 -0.11 -5.52 -8.37
C ALA A 135 0.67 -5.41 -7.06
N ASN A 136 -0.02 -5.08 -5.96
CA ASN A 136 0.56 -4.96 -4.63
C ASN A 136 -0.39 -5.52 -3.54
N SER A 137 0.09 -5.62 -2.31
CA SER A 137 -0.67 -6.08 -1.12
C SER A 137 -1.03 -4.94 -0.17
N GLY A 138 -1.04 -3.70 -0.67
CA GLY A 138 -1.17 -2.48 0.11
C GLY A 138 -0.07 -1.46 -0.23
N PRO A 139 -0.11 -0.27 0.41
CA PRO A 139 0.87 0.77 0.17
C PRO A 139 2.31 0.26 0.30
N THR A 140 3.18 0.68 -0.61
CA THR A 140 4.63 0.43 -0.60
C THR A 140 5.01 -1.06 -0.65
N THR A 141 4.20 -1.88 -1.32
CA THR A 141 4.44 -3.33 -1.45
C THR A 141 4.53 -3.81 -2.91
N ASN A 142 4.95 -2.92 -3.82
CA ASN A 142 5.20 -3.30 -5.20
C ASN A 142 6.32 -4.33 -5.28
N ASN A 143 6.21 -5.28 -6.20
CA ASN A 143 7.21 -6.32 -6.42
C ASN A 143 7.38 -6.59 -7.93
N THR A 144 7.29 -7.84 -8.36
CA THR A 144 7.41 -8.26 -9.76
C THR A 144 6.05 -8.43 -10.44
N GLN A 145 4.94 -8.39 -9.70
CA GLN A 145 3.62 -8.63 -10.23
C GLN A 145 3.02 -7.38 -10.88
N PHE A 146 2.36 -7.60 -12.01
CA PHE A 146 1.66 -6.57 -12.75
C PHE A 146 0.31 -7.10 -13.25
N PHE A 147 -0.55 -6.19 -13.68
CA PHE A 147 -1.77 -6.52 -14.39
C PHE A 147 -2.00 -5.60 -15.59
N ILE A 148 -2.76 -6.09 -16.56
CA ILE A 148 -3.25 -5.32 -17.71
C ILE A 148 -4.78 -5.26 -17.64
N THR A 149 -5.35 -4.06 -17.73
CA THR A 149 -6.80 -3.86 -17.60
C THR A 149 -7.59 -4.32 -18.83
N HIS A 150 -8.78 -4.87 -18.63
CA HIS A 150 -9.76 -5.15 -19.71
C HIS A 150 -10.73 -3.98 -19.95
N LYS A 151 -10.84 -3.06 -18.98
CA LYS A 151 -11.73 -1.89 -19.01
C LYS A 151 -11.23 -0.82 -18.03
N PRO A 152 -11.86 0.35 -17.96
CA PRO A 152 -11.60 1.33 -16.89
C PRO A 152 -11.95 0.79 -15.49
N ILE A 153 -11.10 1.06 -14.50
CA ILE A 153 -11.17 0.57 -13.11
C ILE A 153 -10.77 1.68 -12.11
N PRO A 154 -11.51 2.81 -12.04
CA PRO A 154 -11.09 4.00 -11.29
C PRO A 154 -10.94 3.78 -9.77
N HIS A 155 -11.51 2.71 -9.20
CA HIS A 155 -11.36 2.40 -7.78
C HIS A 155 -9.94 1.91 -7.39
N LEU A 156 -9.07 1.67 -8.39
CA LEU A 156 -7.65 1.34 -8.23
C LEU A 156 -6.72 2.56 -8.34
N ASP A 157 -7.24 3.73 -8.71
CA ASP A 157 -6.47 4.96 -8.81
C ASP A 157 -5.84 5.33 -7.45
N GLY A 158 -4.56 5.70 -7.47
CA GLY A 158 -3.80 6.02 -6.26
C GLY A 158 -3.54 4.82 -5.33
N LYS A 159 -3.82 3.60 -5.78
CA LYS A 159 -3.55 2.35 -5.05
C LYS A 159 -2.62 1.41 -5.79
N HIS A 160 -2.62 1.46 -7.12
CA HIS A 160 -1.77 0.65 -7.99
C HIS A 160 -1.04 1.55 -8.98
N ALA A 161 0.29 1.49 -8.99
CA ALA A 161 1.12 2.36 -9.83
C ALA A 161 0.98 1.98 -11.31
N VAL A 162 0.38 2.87 -12.10
CA VAL A 162 0.31 2.74 -13.56
C VAL A 162 1.67 3.08 -14.15
N PHE A 163 2.20 2.21 -15.00
CA PHE A 163 3.53 2.38 -15.58
C PHE A 163 3.65 2.10 -17.07
N GLY A 164 2.52 1.89 -17.73
CA GLY A 164 2.48 1.79 -19.18
C GLY A 164 1.10 1.53 -19.74
N LYS A 165 1.04 1.37 -21.05
CA LYS A 165 -0.18 1.06 -21.79
C LYS A 165 0.10 0.27 -23.06
N THR A 166 -0.79 -0.66 -23.35
CA THR A 166 -0.76 -1.41 -24.62
C THR A 166 -0.93 -0.47 -25.81
N ILE A 167 -0.15 -0.71 -26.86
CA ILE A 167 -0.18 0.05 -28.11
C ILE A 167 -0.18 -0.91 -29.31
N ILE A 168 -0.29 -0.35 -30.51
CA ILE A 168 -0.04 -1.07 -31.76
C ILE A 168 1.26 -0.60 -32.39
N ASN A 169 1.86 -1.46 -33.18
CA ASN A 169 3.08 -1.13 -33.91
C ASN A 169 2.78 -0.34 -35.19
N ALA A 170 3.82 0.24 -35.81
CA ALA A 170 3.64 1.13 -36.95
C ALA A 170 3.10 0.41 -38.20
N LEU A 171 3.41 -0.87 -38.37
CA LEU A 171 2.89 -1.68 -39.48
C LEU A 171 1.38 -1.91 -39.33
N GLN A 172 0.94 -2.27 -38.13
CA GLN A 172 -0.49 -2.41 -37.80
C GLN A 172 -1.22 -1.08 -38.03
N LEU A 173 -0.66 0.03 -37.56
CA LEU A 173 -1.26 1.35 -37.75
C LEU A 173 -1.38 1.72 -39.23
N LYS A 174 -0.33 1.46 -40.03
CA LYS A 174 -0.33 1.70 -41.48
C LYS A 174 -1.40 0.86 -42.18
N GLU A 175 -1.52 -0.41 -41.82
CA GLU A 175 -2.56 -1.30 -42.36
C GLU A 175 -3.96 -0.76 -42.04
N LEU A 176 -4.23 -0.42 -40.78
CA LEU A 176 -5.53 0.13 -40.38
C LEU A 176 -5.87 1.43 -41.11
N LYS A 177 -4.92 2.37 -41.21
CA LYS A 177 -5.10 3.64 -41.95
C LYS A 177 -5.30 3.47 -43.45
N SER A 178 -4.82 2.35 -44.02
CA SER A 178 -5.06 2.03 -45.44
C SER A 178 -6.52 1.65 -45.69
N LYS A 179 -7.16 0.97 -44.71
CA LYS A 179 -8.53 0.43 -44.81
C LYS A 179 -9.59 1.35 -44.20
N ILE A 180 -9.25 2.12 -43.17
CA ILE A 180 -10.19 2.91 -42.36
C ILE A 180 -9.80 4.39 -42.45
N LYS A 181 -10.71 5.21 -43.00
CA LYS A 181 -10.52 6.66 -43.14
C LYS A 181 -11.24 7.48 -42.06
N ASP A 182 -12.34 6.94 -41.53
CA ASP A 182 -13.06 7.57 -40.43
C ASP A 182 -12.24 7.50 -39.13
N SER A 183 -12.09 8.64 -38.45
CA SER A 183 -11.22 8.75 -37.27
C SER A 183 -11.75 7.96 -36.08
N LEU A 184 -13.07 7.92 -35.88
CA LEU A 184 -13.69 7.20 -34.76
C LEU A 184 -13.61 5.69 -34.96
N GLN A 185 -13.87 5.21 -36.17
CA GLN A 185 -13.69 3.80 -36.53
C GLN A 185 -12.22 3.39 -36.44
N LEU A 186 -11.30 4.25 -36.87
CA LEU A 186 -9.86 3.98 -36.76
C LEU A 186 -9.46 3.86 -35.29
N HIS A 187 -9.92 4.77 -34.42
CA HIS A 187 -9.65 4.70 -32.99
C HIS A 187 -10.17 3.37 -32.39
N LYS A 188 -11.41 2.97 -32.68
CA LYS A 188 -11.97 1.67 -32.25
C LYS A 188 -11.19 0.47 -32.78
N ALA A 189 -10.67 0.55 -34.01
CA ALA A 189 -9.88 -0.51 -34.60
C ALA A 189 -8.51 -0.65 -33.92
N ILE A 190 -7.82 0.47 -33.67
CA ILE A 190 -6.56 0.51 -32.90
C ILE A 190 -6.78 -0.14 -31.52
N ASP A 191 -7.86 0.25 -30.87
CA ASP A 191 -8.29 -0.26 -29.57
C ASP A 191 -8.60 -1.74 -29.56
N SER A 192 -9.16 -2.27 -30.64
CA SER A 192 -9.44 -3.69 -30.79
C SER A 192 -8.14 -4.46 -31.07
N THR A 193 -7.25 -3.89 -31.89
CA THR A 193 -5.97 -4.51 -32.25
C THR A 193 -5.01 -4.60 -31.07
N ARG A 194 -4.81 -3.52 -30.29
CA ARG A 194 -3.91 -3.55 -29.11
C ARG A 194 -4.39 -4.49 -28.00
N MET A 195 -5.70 -4.76 -27.96
CA MET A 195 -6.33 -5.64 -26.96
C MET A 195 -6.52 -7.08 -27.45
N ALA A 196 -6.28 -7.39 -28.72
CA ALA A 196 -6.61 -8.68 -29.31
C ALA A 196 -5.94 -9.84 -28.56
N VAL A 197 -4.64 -9.73 -28.29
CA VAL A 197 -3.89 -10.75 -27.54
C VAL A 197 -4.31 -10.73 -26.06
N VAL A 198 -4.38 -9.55 -25.42
CA VAL A 198 -4.78 -9.40 -24.01
C VAL A 198 -6.12 -10.11 -23.73
N ASN A 199 -7.12 -9.87 -24.56
CA ASN A 199 -8.46 -10.46 -24.43
C ASN A 199 -8.49 -11.97 -24.70
N SER A 200 -7.47 -12.53 -25.35
CA SER A 200 -7.35 -13.96 -25.65
C SER A 200 -6.61 -14.76 -24.57
N ILE A 201 -5.95 -14.06 -23.64
CA ILE A 201 -5.23 -14.68 -22.51
C ILE A 201 -6.25 -15.33 -21.58
N VAL A 202 -5.98 -16.58 -21.22
CA VAL A 202 -6.68 -17.33 -20.18
C VAL A 202 -5.72 -17.69 -19.06
N GLN A 203 -6.27 -18.14 -17.92
CA GLN A 203 -5.45 -18.52 -16.76
C GLN A 203 -4.44 -19.61 -17.16
N LYS A 204 -3.19 -19.45 -16.70
CA LYS A 204 -2.02 -20.31 -16.99
C LYS A 204 -1.41 -20.16 -18.39
N ASP A 205 -1.89 -19.24 -19.23
CA ASP A 205 -1.10 -18.82 -20.39
C ASP A 205 0.24 -18.23 -19.93
N THR A 206 1.26 -18.37 -20.77
CA THR A 206 2.66 -18.21 -20.40
C THR A 206 3.32 -17.10 -21.18
N ILE A 207 4.08 -16.27 -20.47
CA ILE A 207 5.05 -15.32 -21.04
C ILE A 207 6.28 -16.13 -21.47
N LEU A 208 6.53 -16.17 -22.77
CA LEU A 208 7.67 -16.85 -23.36
C LEU A 208 8.93 -16.00 -23.25
N SER A 209 8.81 -14.69 -23.47
CA SER A 209 9.90 -13.74 -23.26
C SER A 209 9.35 -12.31 -23.17
N VAL A 210 10.18 -11.41 -22.67
CA VAL A 210 9.93 -9.96 -22.73
C VAL A 210 11.15 -9.29 -23.34
N LYS A 211 10.94 -8.40 -24.31
CA LYS A 211 12.02 -7.62 -24.94
C LYS A 211 11.82 -6.14 -24.67
N ILE A 212 12.86 -5.47 -24.17
CA ILE A 212 12.86 -4.02 -24.00
C ILE A 212 13.36 -3.34 -25.27
N LEU A 213 12.68 -2.28 -25.67
CA LEU A 213 13.04 -1.41 -26.77
C LEU A 213 13.25 0.00 -26.21
N LYS A 214 14.40 0.59 -26.51
CA LYS A 214 14.77 1.95 -26.11
C LYS A 214 14.96 2.74 -27.39
N LEU A 215 14.06 3.67 -27.69
CA LEU A 215 14.06 4.46 -28.93
C LEU A 215 14.34 5.93 -28.60
N GLY A 216 15.26 6.55 -29.33
CA GLY A 216 15.71 7.91 -29.02
C GLY A 216 16.90 7.96 -28.08
N ALA A 217 17.53 9.12 -27.97
CA ALA A 217 18.76 9.30 -27.22
C ALA A 217 18.56 9.07 -25.71
N GLU A 218 17.53 9.69 -25.13
CA GLU A 218 17.22 9.59 -23.70
C GLU A 218 16.89 8.17 -23.27
N ALA A 219 15.96 7.51 -23.98
CA ALA A 219 15.62 6.12 -23.70
C ALA A 219 16.82 5.20 -23.85
N SER A 220 17.69 5.41 -24.85
CA SER A 220 18.90 4.60 -25.05
C SER A 220 19.90 4.73 -23.90
N SER A 221 19.92 5.89 -23.24
CA SER A 221 20.74 6.16 -22.05
C SER A 221 20.09 5.69 -20.74
N PHE A 222 18.85 5.20 -20.76
CA PHE A 222 18.15 4.72 -19.56
C PHE A 222 18.77 3.44 -18.99
N ASN A 223 19.58 3.61 -17.95
CA ASN A 223 20.16 2.53 -17.15
C ASN A 223 19.20 2.12 -16.03
N ALA A 224 18.38 1.11 -16.29
CA ALA A 224 17.33 0.69 -15.37
C ALA A 224 17.85 0.26 -13.99
N SER A 225 19.02 -0.38 -13.88
CA SER A 225 19.53 -0.77 -12.56
C SER A 225 19.92 0.45 -11.72
N GLU A 226 20.62 1.41 -12.32
CA GLU A 226 21.10 2.61 -11.63
C GLU A 226 19.94 3.55 -11.26
N VAL A 227 18.97 3.72 -12.17
CA VAL A 227 17.74 4.47 -11.89
C VAL A 227 16.98 3.82 -10.74
N PHE A 228 16.79 2.50 -10.75
CA PHE A 228 16.08 1.81 -9.67
C PHE A 228 16.77 2.00 -8.32
N ASP A 229 18.10 1.83 -8.26
CA ASP A 229 18.87 2.00 -7.01
C ASP A 229 18.79 3.43 -6.47
N THR A 230 18.86 4.42 -7.35
CA THR A 230 18.77 5.83 -6.98
C THR A 230 17.38 6.15 -6.44
N GLN A 231 16.33 5.82 -7.19
CA GLN A 231 14.95 6.11 -6.81
C GLN A 231 14.54 5.36 -5.54
N LEU A 232 14.98 4.12 -5.37
CA LEU A 232 14.73 3.36 -4.15
C LEU A 232 15.43 4.03 -2.94
N GLY A 233 16.66 4.50 -3.10
CA GLY A 233 17.38 5.23 -2.05
C GLY A 233 16.68 6.52 -1.65
N ASP A 234 16.22 7.30 -2.64
CA ASP A 234 15.47 8.53 -2.41
C ASP A 234 14.13 8.26 -1.71
N PHE A 235 13.41 7.22 -2.14
CA PHE A 235 12.18 6.77 -1.51
C PHE A 235 12.40 6.36 -0.04
N GLU A 236 13.41 5.53 0.24
CA GLU A 236 13.75 5.10 1.60
C GLU A 236 14.11 6.29 2.51
N ASN A 237 14.82 7.29 1.98
CA ASN A 237 15.17 8.50 2.71
C ASN A 237 13.93 9.36 3.03
N LEU A 238 13.02 9.48 2.07
CA LEU A 238 11.76 10.20 2.23
C LEU A 238 10.85 9.54 3.28
N GLU A 239 10.73 8.21 3.26
CA GLU A 239 9.97 7.45 4.25
C GLU A 239 10.57 7.54 5.65
N LYS A 240 11.91 7.46 5.78
CA LYS A 240 12.60 7.71 7.06
C LYS A 240 12.34 9.12 7.57
N GLY A 241 12.34 10.12 6.68
CA GLY A 241 12.01 11.51 7.01
C GLY A 241 10.59 11.68 7.54
N LYS A 242 9.58 11.08 6.87
CA LYS A 242 8.19 11.08 7.33
C LYS A 242 8.02 10.43 8.70
N LYS A 243 8.58 9.23 8.87
CA LYS A 243 8.51 8.51 10.15
C LYS A 243 9.11 9.32 11.29
N LYS A 244 10.27 9.94 11.06
CA LYS A 244 10.90 10.82 12.06
C LYS A 244 10.02 12.03 12.40
N ALA A 245 9.40 12.66 11.41
CA ALA A 245 8.48 13.77 11.64
C ALA A 245 7.24 13.34 12.43
N GLU A 246 6.67 12.17 12.13
CA GLU A 246 5.55 11.58 12.89
C GLU A 246 5.94 11.28 14.34
N GLU A 247 7.13 10.72 14.57
CA GLU A 247 7.67 10.48 15.92
C GLU A 247 7.89 11.79 16.70
N GLU A 248 8.34 12.87 16.05
CA GLU A 248 8.49 14.18 16.67
C GLU A 248 7.13 14.81 17.05
N VAL A 249 6.12 14.70 16.16
CA VAL A 249 4.75 15.13 16.43
C VAL A 249 4.13 14.34 17.58
N GLU A 250 4.30 13.02 17.59
CA GLU A 250 3.80 12.14 18.64
C GLU A 250 4.48 12.42 19.99
N LYS A 251 5.79 12.69 19.99
CA LYS A 251 6.53 13.08 21.19
C LYS A 251 6.01 14.39 21.76
N ALA A 252 5.75 15.39 20.91
CA ALA A 252 5.18 16.67 21.33
C ALA A 252 3.75 16.49 21.90
N ARG A 253 2.92 15.71 21.21
CA ARG A 253 1.57 15.35 21.69
C ARG A 253 1.63 14.67 23.05
N TYR A 254 2.49 13.66 23.22
CA TYR A 254 2.58 12.90 24.48
C TYR A 254 3.12 13.76 25.63
N ALA A 255 4.06 14.67 25.36
CA ALA A 255 4.55 15.62 26.36
C ALA A 255 3.42 16.54 26.87
N ASN A 256 2.61 17.09 25.97
CA ASN A 256 1.45 17.91 26.34
C ASN A 256 0.41 17.07 27.13
N TYR A 257 0.12 15.86 26.65
CA TYR A 257 -0.76 14.92 27.33
C TYR A 257 -0.32 14.63 28.78
N LEU A 258 0.98 14.48 29.05
CA LEU A 258 1.46 14.24 30.42
C LEU A 258 1.22 15.42 31.37
N VAL A 259 1.29 16.66 30.86
CA VAL A 259 1.00 17.87 31.66
C VAL A 259 -0.49 17.95 31.97
N GLU A 260 -1.33 17.81 30.95
CA GLU A 260 -2.80 17.83 31.10
C GLU A 260 -3.27 16.68 31.98
N LYS A 261 -2.66 15.50 31.83
CA LYS A 261 -2.91 14.33 32.67
C LYS A 261 -2.67 14.59 34.13
N ALA A 262 -1.51 15.16 34.48
CA ALA A 262 -1.19 15.44 35.87
C ALA A 262 -2.22 16.41 36.51
N ALA A 263 -2.64 17.43 35.76
CA ALA A 263 -3.64 18.39 36.22
C ALA A 263 -5.02 17.74 36.42
N PHE A 264 -5.51 17.01 35.41
CA PHE A 264 -6.84 16.39 35.45
C PHE A 264 -6.93 15.28 36.50
N LEU A 265 -5.90 14.44 36.64
CA LEU A 265 -5.89 13.38 37.66
C LEU A 265 -5.87 13.96 39.09
N ALA A 266 -5.20 15.09 39.30
CA ALA A 266 -5.25 15.81 40.57
C ALA A 266 -6.65 16.38 40.84
N GLU A 267 -7.29 17.01 39.86
CA GLU A 267 -8.68 17.49 39.94
C GLU A 267 -9.66 16.34 40.26
N MET A 268 -9.40 15.17 39.68
CA MET A 268 -10.20 13.97 39.88
C MET A 268 -9.86 13.20 41.17
N ASP A 269 -9.05 13.76 42.08
CA ASP A 269 -8.73 13.17 43.39
C ASP A 269 -8.02 11.79 43.30
N GLU A 270 -7.22 11.53 42.26
CA GLU A 270 -6.51 10.25 42.08
C GLU A 270 -5.64 9.89 43.29
N ALA A 271 -5.05 10.87 43.97
CA ALA A 271 -4.22 10.65 45.16
C ALA A 271 -4.96 9.98 46.34
N LYS A 272 -6.30 10.03 46.36
CA LYS A 272 -7.14 9.38 47.38
C LYS A 272 -7.54 7.95 47.00
N ALA A 273 -7.19 7.50 45.80
CA ALA A 273 -7.57 6.20 45.27
C ALA A 273 -6.67 5.08 45.80
N GLU A 274 -7.25 3.91 46.05
CA GLU A 274 -6.52 2.70 46.42
C GLU A 274 -5.90 2.07 45.16
N LYS A 275 -4.59 1.79 45.20
CA LYS A 275 -3.85 1.20 44.08
C LYS A 275 -3.81 -0.32 44.20
N THR A 276 -4.19 -1.02 43.14
CA THR A 276 -4.10 -2.49 43.06
C THR A 276 -2.71 -2.95 42.59
N SER A 277 -2.45 -4.26 42.64
CA SER A 277 -1.20 -4.84 42.16
C SER A 277 -1.01 -4.70 40.64
N SER A 278 -2.08 -4.59 39.86
CA SER A 278 -2.00 -4.33 38.41
C SER A 278 -1.66 -2.88 38.09
N GLY A 279 -1.77 -1.97 39.08
CA GLY A 279 -1.56 -0.53 38.89
C GLY A 279 -2.84 0.26 38.65
N LEU A 280 -4.00 -0.40 38.51
CA LEU A 280 -5.31 0.25 38.57
C LEU A 280 -5.45 1.03 39.88
N ARG A 281 -6.07 2.20 39.83
CA ARG A 281 -6.47 2.92 41.05
C ARG A 281 -7.98 3.09 41.12
N ILE A 282 -8.53 2.90 42.32
CA ILE A 282 -9.97 2.88 42.56
C ILE A 282 -10.30 3.87 43.68
N LEU A 283 -11.09 4.89 43.35
CA LEU A 283 -11.65 5.84 44.32
C LEU A 283 -13.14 5.56 44.52
N LYS A 284 -13.54 5.20 45.73
CA LYS A 284 -14.96 4.98 46.06
C LYS A 284 -15.67 6.31 46.28
N LEU A 285 -16.65 6.62 45.44
CA LEU A 285 -17.46 7.85 45.51
C LEU A 285 -18.76 7.62 46.30
N LYS A 286 -19.32 6.41 46.24
CA LYS A 286 -20.51 5.99 46.99
C LYS A 286 -20.35 4.52 47.38
N LYS A 287 -20.48 4.23 48.67
CA LYS A 287 -20.39 2.86 49.24
C LYS A 287 -21.78 2.33 49.55
N THR A 288 -21.96 1.03 49.40
CA THR A 288 -23.20 0.33 49.75
C THR A 288 -22.90 -1.05 50.32
N SER A 289 -23.86 -1.63 51.03
CA SER A 289 -23.86 -3.04 51.43
C SER A 289 -24.60 -3.92 50.41
N GLY A 290 -24.65 -3.49 49.14
CA GLY A 290 -25.31 -4.23 48.07
C GLY A 290 -24.62 -5.55 47.76
N LYS A 291 -25.22 -6.33 46.86
CA LYS A 291 -24.66 -7.62 46.43
C LYS A 291 -23.31 -7.42 45.76
N LYS A 292 -22.36 -8.34 46.01
CA LYS A 292 -21.06 -8.34 45.35
C LYS A 292 -21.23 -8.58 43.86
N ILE A 293 -20.50 -7.84 43.03
CA ILE A 293 -20.48 -8.05 41.58
C ILE A 293 -19.80 -9.39 41.26
N VAL A 294 -20.38 -10.13 40.32
CA VAL A 294 -19.80 -11.34 39.70
C VAL A 294 -19.69 -11.11 38.19
N ASP A 295 -18.74 -11.76 37.52
CA ASP A 295 -18.47 -11.55 36.10
C ASP A 295 -19.49 -12.22 35.17
N ASN A 296 -20.02 -13.36 35.59
CA ASN A 296 -20.93 -14.22 34.80
C ASN A 296 -22.41 -13.80 34.80
N LYS A 297 -22.71 -12.57 35.24
CA LYS A 297 -24.08 -12.03 35.24
C LYS A 297 -24.13 -10.67 34.52
N PRO A 298 -25.23 -10.38 33.81
CA PRO A 298 -25.47 -9.04 33.29
C PRO A 298 -25.52 -8.00 34.41
N LEU A 299 -24.98 -6.82 34.12
CA LEU A 299 -24.93 -5.65 35.00
C LEU A 299 -25.54 -4.48 34.25
N SER A 300 -26.34 -3.68 34.94
CA SER A 300 -26.80 -2.38 34.47
C SER A 300 -25.98 -1.29 35.14
N ILE A 301 -25.31 -0.45 34.35
CA ILE A 301 -24.39 0.58 34.84
C ILE A 301 -24.67 1.94 34.20
N ASN A 302 -24.41 2.99 34.96
CA ASN A 302 -24.15 4.31 34.40
C ASN A 302 -22.65 4.55 34.39
N TYR A 303 -22.14 5.15 33.31
CA TYR A 303 -20.75 5.55 33.28
C TYR A 303 -20.51 6.84 32.52
N THR A 304 -19.39 7.48 32.87
CA THR A 304 -18.76 8.52 32.06
C THR A 304 -17.29 8.18 31.89
N LEU A 305 -16.82 8.25 30.65
CA LEU A 305 -15.47 7.91 30.24
C LEU A 305 -14.74 9.17 29.77
N TYR A 306 -13.55 9.38 30.32
CA TYR A 306 -12.59 10.39 29.91
C TYR A 306 -11.26 9.74 29.54
N THR A 307 -10.51 10.33 28.63
CA THR A 307 -9.05 10.19 28.64
C THR A 307 -8.48 10.98 29.81
N ALA A 308 -7.33 10.56 30.33
CA ALA A 308 -6.77 11.14 31.54
C ALA A 308 -6.27 12.58 31.37
N ASP A 309 -6.24 13.14 30.17
CA ASP A 309 -6.05 14.57 29.87
C ASP A 309 -7.33 15.41 30.03
N GLY A 310 -8.44 14.80 30.46
CA GLY A 310 -9.70 15.48 30.74
C GLY A 310 -10.67 15.53 29.59
N LYS A 311 -10.32 14.99 28.41
CA LYS A 311 -11.25 14.90 27.30
C LYS A 311 -12.30 13.82 27.56
N LYS A 312 -13.57 14.22 27.65
CA LYS A 312 -14.72 13.31 27.73
C LYS A 312 -14.89 12.57 26.40
N ILE A 313 -15.03 11.26 26.46
CA ILE A 313 -15.23 10.39 25.29
C ILE A 313 -16.68 9.96 25.16
N GLN A 314 -17.30 9.53 26.26
CA GLN A 314 -18.68 9.04 26.24
C GLN A 314 -19.33 9.10 27.63
N SER A 315 -20.65 9.27 27.69
CA SER A 315 -21.44 9.14 28.91
C SER A 315 -22.79 8.48 28.62
N THR A 316 -23.27 7.58 29.48
CA THR A 316 -24.61 6.98 29.32
C THR A 316 -25.72 8.05 29.35
N ALA A 317 -25.53 9.09 30.17
CA ALA A 317 -26.44 10.23 30.26
C ALA A 317 -26.58 11.02 28.95
N GLU A 318 -25.48 11.14 28.19
CA GLU A 318 -25.43 11.93 26.95
C GLU A 318 -25.73 11.09 25.69
N THR A 319 -25.51 9.78 25.72
CA THR A 319 -25.66 8.94 24.52
C THR A 319 -27.11 8.48 24.32
N SER A 320 -27.75 7.94 25.37
CA SER A 320 -29.11 7.37 25.27
C SER A 320 -30.01 7.72 26.45
N GLY A 321 -29.45 8.22 27.55
CA GLY A 321 -30.15 8.38 28.83
C GLY A 321 -30.47 7.05 29.53
N ALA A 322 -30.26 5.91 28.86
CA ALA A 322 -30.46 4.58 29.42
C ALA A 322 -29.14 4.01 29.98
N PRO A 323 -29.22 3.20 31.05
CA PRO A 323 -28.06 2.47 31.56
C PRO A 323 -27.45 1.53 30.52
N PHE A 324 -26.12 1.44 30.52
CA PHE A 324 -25.40 0.47 29.73
C PHE A 324 -25.53 -0.93 30.36
N VAL A 325 -25.82 -1.93 29.54
CA VAL A 325 -25.92 -3.32 29.99
C VAL A 325 -24.75 -4.12 29.46
N CYS A 326 -23.95 -4.68 30.36
CA CYS A 326 -22.79 -5.51 30.02
C CYS A 326 -22.67 -6.74 30.93
N GLN A 327 -21.87 -7.70 30.50
CA GLN A 327 -21.47 -8.85 31.30
C GLN A 327 -19.94 -8.96 31.19
N LEU A 328 -19.24 -9.14 32.31
CA LEU A 328 -17.79 -8.93 32.36
C LEU A 328 -16.97 -10.09 31.78
N ASP A 329 -17.56 -11.28 31.61
CA ASP A 329 -16.94 -12.45 30.97
C ASP A 329 -17.49 -12.74 29.55
N ASP A 330 -18.25 -11.82 28.95
CA ASP A 330 -18.75 -11.97 27.58
C ASP A 330 -17.59 -11.96 26.57
N ALA A 331 -17.23 -13.14 26.07
CA ALA A 331 -16.15 -13.32 25.11
C ALA A 331 -16.41 -12.65 23.74
N GLN A 332 -17.68 -12.41 23.38
CA GLN A 332 -18.04 -11.73 22.13
C GLN A 332 -17.96 -10.20 22.27
N ARG A 333 -18.02 -9.69 23.50
CA ARG A 333 -17.92 -8.26 23.82
C ARG A 333 -16.98 -8.05 25.02
N PRO A 334 -15.68 -8.30 24.83
CA PRO A 334 -14.72 -8.21 25.92
C PRO A 334 -14.63 -6.78 26.45
N MET A 335 -14.57 -6.64 27.78
CA MET A 335 -14.29 -5.39 28.45
C MET A 335 -12.77 -5.22 28.62
N ILE A 336 -12.27 -3.98 28.61
CA ILE A 336 -10.86 -3.70 28.91
C ILE A 336 -10.48 -4.21 30.31
N ALA A 337 -9.24 -4.65 30.48
CA ALA A 337 -8.79 -5.36 31.68
C ALA A 337 -9.00 -4.53 32.95
N GLY A 338 -8.60 -3.26 32.95
CA GLY A 338 -8.73 -2.39 34.13
C GLY A 338 -10.19 -2.07 34.49
N PHE A 339 -11.08 -2.01 33.50
CA PHE A 339 -12.51 -1.82 33.75
C PHE A 339 -13.11 -3.06 34.41
N LYS A 340 -12.84 -4.24 33.84
CA LYS A 340 -13.28 -5.53 34.39
C LYS A 340 -12.79 -5.72 35.83
N GLU A 341 -11.50 -5.49 36.06
CA GLU A 341 -10.89 -5.57 37.39
C GLU A 341 -11.60 -4.62 38.36
N GLY A 342 -11.73 -3.34 37.99
CA GLY A 342 -12.35 -2.32 38.84
C GLY A 342 -13.79 -2.64 39.22
N VAL A 343 -14.62 -3.00 38.23
CA VAL A 343 -16.05 -3.29 38.46
C VAL A 343 -16.25 -4.55 39.31
N LEU A 344 -15.37 -5.56 39.21
CA LEU A 344 -15.41 -6.74 40.08
C LEU A 344 -15.14 -6.42 41.56
N THR A 345 -14.47 -5.31 41.85
CA THR A 345 -14.27 -4.88 43.24
C THR A 345 -15.52 -4.24 43.87
N MET A 346 -16.52 -3.89 43.08
CA MET A 346 -17.70 -3.14 43.53
C MET A 346 -18.79 -4.02 44.16
N ASN A 347 -19.78 -3.35 44.75
CA ASN A 347 -21.09 -3.89 45.10
C ASN A 347 -22.20 -3.16 44.31
N GLU A 348 -23.37 -3.79 44.21
CA GLU A 348 -24.58 -3.16 43.65
C GLU A 348 -24.91 -1.84 44.36
N GLY A 349 -25.17 -0.78 43.60
CA GLY A 349 -25.46 0.57 44.08
C GLY A 349 -24.22 1.43 44.37
N GLU A 350 -23.01 0.87 44.27
CA GLU A 350 -21.78 1.64 44.46
C GLU A 350 -21.47 2.51 43.25
N LYS A 351 -20.84 3.67 43.53
CA LYS A 351 -20.22 4.52 42.53
C LYS A 351 -18.73 4.61 42.80
N VAL A 352 -17.91 4.36 41.79
CA VAL A 352 -16.45 4.47 41.85
C VAL A 352 -15.92 5.31 40.71
N ARG A 353 -14.72 5.85 40.92
CA ARG A 353 -13.87 6.38 39.86
C ARG A 353 -12.69 5.45 39.69
N LEU A 354 -12.51 4.92 38.49
CA LEU A 354 -11.41 4.05 38.09
C LEU A 354 -10.40 4.87 37.30
N PHE A 355 -9.14 4.80 37.69
CA PHE A 355 -8.01 5.38 36.95
C PHE A 355 -7.22 4.23 36.34
N ILE A 356 -7.46 4.00 35.06
CA ILE A 356 -6.98 2.85 34.32
C ILE A 356 -5.74 3.28 33.53
N PRO A 357 -4.54 2.79 33.88
CA PRO A 357 -3.35 3.06 33.09
C PRO A 357 -3.48 2.45 31.68
N TYR A 358 -2.85 3.08 30.68
CA TYR A 358 -3.02 2.69 29.26
C TYR A 358 -2.81 1.19 28.99
N TYR A 359 -1.88 0.52 29.70
CA TYR A 359 -1.60 -0.91 29.54
C TYR A 359 -2.69 -1.84 30.10
N LEU A 360 -3.60 -1.32 30.93
CA LEU A 360 -4.86 -1.98 31.34
C LEU A 360 -6.08 -1.51 30.52
N GLY A 361 -5.86 -0.52 29.64
CA GLY A 361 -6.83 0.04 28.71
C GLY A 361 -6.55 -0.41 27.26
N TYR A 362 -6.23 0.54 26.39
CA TYR A 362 -6.05 0.31 24.95
C TYR A 362 -4.59 0.15 24.49
N GLY A 363 -3.62 0.31 25.38
CA GLY A 363 -2.22 -0.02 25.14
C GLY A 363 -1.36 1.11 24.56
N GLU A 364 -0.27 0.70 23.91
CA GLU A 364 0.77 1.57 23.35
C GLU A 364 0.29 2.31 22.09
N GLU A 365 -0.60 1.69 21.32
CA GLU A 365 -1.04 2.18 20.02
C GLU A 365 -2.35 2.98 20.11
N LYS A 366 -2.61 3.79 19.08
CA LYS A 366 -3.91 4.45 18.92
C LYS A 366 -5.02 3.41 18.73
N TYR A 367 -6.13 3.57 19.44
CA TYR A 367 -7.32 2.73 19.28
C TYR A 367 -8.56 3.61 19.16
N GLY A 368 -9.21 3.60 17.99
CA GLY A 368 -10.41 4.42 17.75
C GLY A 368 -10.21 5.89 18.14
N PRO A 369 -11.00 6.45 19.09
CA PRO A 369 -10.87 7.84 19.53
C PRO A 369 -9.74 8.06 20.55
N PHE A 370 -9.07 7.01 21.02
CA PHE A 370 -8.04 7.06 22.06
C PHE A 370 -6.64 7.14 21.42
N PRO A 371 -5.89 8.24 21.61
CA PRO A 371 -4.49 8.30 21.21
C PRO A 371 -3.62 7.20 21.86
N ALA A 372 -2.43 6.97 21.30
CA ALA A 372 -1.41 6.12 21.90
C ALA A 372 -1.16 6.46 23.37
N LYS A 373 -1.02 5.44 24.23
CA LYS A 373 -0.73 5.58 25.68
C LYS A 373 -1.75 6.41 26.47
N SER A 374 -3.02 6.33 26.08
CA SER A 374 -4.10 6.99 26.81
C SER A 374 -4.50 6.21 28.06
N ASP A 375 -4.28 6.81 29.22
CA ASP A 375 -4.89 6.40 30.48
C ASP A 375 -6.36 6.84 30.45
N LEU A 376 -7.21 6.10 31.14
CA LEU A 376 -8.64 6.33 31.15
C LEU A 376 -9.12 6.64 32.56
N VAL A 377 -10.10 7.53 32.65
CA VAL A 377 -10.83 7.78 33.89
C VAL A 377 -12.28 7.40 33.64
N PHE A 378 -12.75 6.36 34.33
CA PHE A 378 -14.15 5.96 34.34
C PHE A 378 -14.79 6.38 35.65
N GLU A 379 -15.89 7.11 35.59
CA GLU A 379 -16.85 7.10 36.69
C GLU A 379 -17.91 6.05 36.39
N VAL A 380 -18.07 5.07 37.28
CA VAL A 380 -18.99 3.96 37.11
C VAL A 380 -19.92 3.90 38.32
N GLU A 381 -21.23 3.89 38.08
CA GLU A 381 -22.24 3.52 39.07
C GLU A 381 -22.91 2.21 38.64
N VAL A 382 -22.81 1.18 39.48
CA VAL A 382 -23.52 -0.08 39.23
C VAL A 382 -24.92 0.05 39.80
N LEU A 383 -25.94 -0.05 38.94
CA LEU A 383 -27.33 0.11 39.34
C LEU A 383 -27.93 -1.21 39.81
N LYS A 384 -27.64 -2.31 39.10
CA LYS A 384 -28.28 -3.60 39.33
C LYS A 384 -27.47 -4.78 38.78
N ILE A 385 -27.51 -5.91 39.49
CA ILE A 385 -27.03 -7.23 39.04
C ILE A 385 -28.21 -8.07 38.57
N GLY A 386 -28.10 -8.64 37.37
CA GLY A 386 -29.16 -9.41 36.72
C GLY A 386 -30.20 -8.51 36.04
N LYS A 387 -31.07 -9.13 35.22
CA LYS A 387 -32.17 -8.43 34.51
C LYS A 387 -33.07 -7.66 35.48
#